data_AF-A0A7C9EFP4-F1
#
_entry.id   AF-A0A7C9EFP4-F1
#
_cell.length_a   1.000
_cell.length_b   1.000
_cell.length_c   1.000
_cell.angle_alpha   90.00
_cell.angle_beta   90.00
_cell.angle_gamma   90.00
#
_symmetry.space_group_name_H-M   'P 1'
#
loop_
_entity.id
_entity.type
_entity.pdbx_description
1 polymer ?
#
loop_
_entity_poly.entity_id
_entity_poly.type
_entity_poly.pdbx_seq_one_letter_code
_entity_poly.pdbx_strand_id
1 'polypeptide(L)'
;MSSSLPGTTTVQPGRIRIIKEASNPAQKEGPVVYWMFRDQRVKDNWALIHAVDQANKMNVPVAVAFNLFDRFKGAGARQLGFMLRGLKQLQSALQISLQIPFFLFQGEAVETIPTFLQQCEASLLVTDFTPLREIRKCKEDICKRASDSVSIHEVDAHNVVPVWEASSKLEYSAKTLRGKINKLLPSYLIDFPTLHPPTKRWDSLPPPIDWERLIEDNMK
;
A
#
# COMPACT_ATOMS: atom_id res chain seq x y z
N MET A 1 37.16 -5.65 8.12
CA MET A 1 36.28 -5.86 6.96
C MET A 1 35.18 -6.80 7.38
N SER A 2 34.04 -6.25 7.78
CA SER A 2 32.84 -7.00 8.16
C SER A 2 31.94 -7.02 6.94
N SER A 3 31.78 -8.20 6.33
CA SER A 3 30.81 -8.45 5.28
C SER A 3 29.41 -8.42 5.90
N SER A 4 28.69 -7.31 5.72
CA SER A 4 27.25 -7.27 6.01
C SER A 4 26.54 -8.10 4.94
N LEU A 5 25.84 -9.15 5.38
CA LEU A 5 24.81 -9.82 4.58
C LEU A 5 23.86 -8.76 4.01
N PRO A 6 23.29 -8.96 2.81
CA PRO A 6 22.31 -8.03 2.24
C PRO A 6 21.17 -7.87 3.26
N GLY A 7 21.07 -6.67 3.83
CA GLY A 7 20.25 -6.39 4.99
C GLY A 7 18.80 -6.78 4.72
N THR A 8 18.26 -7.64 5.56
CA THR A 8 16.85 -8.05 5.54
C THR A 8 15.98 -6.80 5.53
N THR A 9 15.22 -6.59 4.46
CA THR A 9 14.29 -5.46 4.26
C THR A 9 13.09 -5.56 5.22
N THR A 10 13.35 -5.50 6.53
CA THR A 10 12.35 -5.81 7.53
C THR A 10 11.69 -4.53 8.00
N VAL A 11 10.43 -4.34 7.62
CA VAL A 11 9.58 -3.28 8.18
C VAL A 11 9.37 -3.56 9.66
N GLN A 12 9.47 -2.54 10.52
CA GLN A 12 9.24 -2.76 11.96
C GLN A 12 7.82 -3.29 12.20
N PRO A 13 7.65 -4.38 12.98
CA PRO A 13 6.33 -4.99 13.18
C PRO A 13 5.25 -4.03 13.67
N GLY A 14 5.60 -3.06 14.51
CA GLY A 14 4.66 -2.04 15.01
C GLY A 14 4.07 -1.14 13.91
N ARG A 15 4.65 -1.10 12.70
CA ARG A 15 4.06 -0.39 11.54
C ARG A 15 2.96 -1.17 10.86
N ILE A 16 2.80 -2.46 11.16
CA ILE A 16 1.91 -3.37 10.44
C ILE A 16 0.79 -3.79 11.39
N ARG A 17 -0.44 -3.74 10.88
CA ARG A 17 -1.63 -4.29 11.53
C ARG A 17 -2.26 -5.32 10.61
N ILE A 18 -2.46 -6.53 11.11
CA ILE A 18 -3.23 -7.54 10.39
C ILE A 18 -4.71 -7.27 10.65
N ILE A 19 -5.44 -6.95 9.59
CA ILE A 19 -6.88 -6.62 9.67
C ILE A 19 -7.78 -7.76 9.19
N LYS A 20 -7.20 -8.74 8.48
CA LYS A 20 -7.81 -10.04 8.16
C LYS A 20 -6.72 -11.11 8.09
N GLU A 21 -6.93 -12.22 8.78
CA GLU A 21 -6.11 -13.44 8.64
C GLU A 21 -6.78 -14.41 7.67
N ALA A 22 -6.00 -15.06 6.82
CA ALA A 22 -6.50 -16.15 5.99
C ALA A 22 -6.86 -17.37 6.86
N SER A 23 -7.99 -18.03 6.56
CA SER A 23 -8.47 -19.18 7.33
C SER A 23 -7.66 -20.46 7.06
N ASN A 24 -7.01 -20.56 5.88
CA ASN A 24 -6.13 -21.67 5.50
C ASN A 24 -4.86 -21.13 4.80
N PRO A 25 -3.83 -20.72 5.55
CA PRO A 25 -2.61 -20.13 4.98
C PRO A 25 -1.76 -21.13 4.17
N ALA A 26 -2.00 -22.44 4.32
CA ALA A 26 -1.20 -23.48 3.69
C ALA A 26 -1.50 -23.74 2.20
N GLN A 27 -2.49 -23.06 1.59
CA GLN A 27 -3.09 -23.55 0.34
C GLN A 27 -2.86 -22.72 -0.92
N LYS A 28 -2.27 -21.50 -0.87
CA LYS A 28 -1.97 -20.73 -2.10
C LYS A 28 -0.72 -19.85 -2.02
N GLU A 29 0.22 -20.09 -2.94
CA GLU A 29 1.35 -19.21 -3.29
C GLU A 29 0.90 -18.12 -4.28
N GLY A 30 -0.18 -17.41 -3.94
CA GLY A 30 -0.71 -16.31 -4.74
C GLY A 30 0.18 -15.06 -4.67
N PRO A 31 0.10 -14.15 -5.66
CA PRO A 31 0.82 -12.87 -5.60
C PRO A 31 0.46 -12.03 -4.37
N VAL A 32 1.36 -11.11 -4.04
CA VAL A 32 1.09 -9.98 -3.12
C VAL A 32 0.56 -8.79 -3.92
N VAL A 33 -0.50 -8.16 -3.44
CA VAL A 33 -1.03 -6.92 -4.03
C VAL A 33 -0.91 -5.79 -3.02
N TYR A 34 -0.21 -4.72 -3.39
CA TYR A 34 -0.24 -3.46 -2.64
C TYR A 34 -1.35 -2.56 -3.18
N TRP A 35 -2.47 -2.46 -2.46
CA TRP A 35 -3.49 -1.46 -2.70
C TRP A 35 -3.08 -0.12 -2.10
N MET A 36 -2.50 0.71 -2.96
CA MET A 36 -2.05 2.06 -2.67
C MET A 36 -3.24 3.03 -2.68
N PHE A 37 -3.30 3.89 -1.67
CA PHE A 37 -4.31 4.93 -1.58
C PHE A 37 -3.71 6.28 -1.16
N ARG A 38 -3.21 6.37 0.06
CA ARG A 38 -2.72 7.62 0.66
C ARG A 38 -1.26 7.90 0.29
N ASP A 39 -0.42 6.88 0.28
CA ASP A 39 1.03 7.03 0.16
C ASP A 39 1.49 6.77 -1.28
N GLN A 40 1.17 7.72 -2.15
CA GLN A 40 1.37 7.67 -3.60
C GLN A 40 2.82 7.98 -4.00
N ARG A 41 3.76 7.11 -3.61
CA ARG A 41 5.19 7.23 -3.93
C ARG A 41 5.89 5.87 -3.92
N VAL A 42 6.96 5.77 -4.70
CA VAL A 42 7.82 4.57 -4.76
C VAL A 42 8.89 4.58 -3.67
N LYS A 43 9.57 5.72 -3.49
CA LYS A 43 10.62 5.86 -2.48
C LYS A 43 10.01 6.08 -1.10
N ASP A 44 10.69 5.58 -0.07
CA ASP A 44 10.38 5.83 1.34
C ASP A 44 8.91 5.51 1.70
N ASN A 45 8.45 4.35 1.24
CA ASN A 45 7.10 3.87 1.41
C ASN A 45 7.08 2.53 2.15
N TRP A 46 6.80 2.55 3.45
CA TRP A 46 6.76 1.34 4.28
C TRP A 46 5.74 0.29 3.81
N ALA A 47 4.63 0.70 3.21
CA ALA A 47 3.62 -0.23 2.70
C ALA A 47 4.12 -0.97 1.46
N LEU A 48 4.76 -0.26 0.53
CA LEU A 48 5.39 -0.88 -0.65
C LEU A 48 6.57 -1.78 -0.23
N ILE A 49 7.41 -1.30 0.69
CA ILE A 49 8.54 -2.08 1.22
C ILE A 49 8.05 -3.38 1.86
N HIS A 50 6.99 -3.31 2.67
CA HIS A 50 6.37 -4.50 3.27
C HIS A 50 5.82 -5.45 2.20
N ALA A 51 5.11 -4.93 1.19
CA ALA A 51 4.57 -5.77 0.12
C ALA A 51 5.66 -6.53 -0.65
N VAL A 52 6.77 -5.87 -0.97
CA VAL A 52 7.92 -6.51 -1.64
C VAL A 52 8.62 -7.52 -0.73
N ASP A 53 8.83 -7.19 0.56
CA ASP A 53 9.42 -8.10 1.54
C ASP A 53 8.58 -9.38 1.70
N GLN A 54 7.25 -9.26 1.81
CA GLN A 54 6.35 -10.41 1.87
C GLN A 54 6.37 -11.24 0.58
N ALA A 55 6.36 -10.59 -0.58
CA ALA A 55 6.43 -11.28 -1.87
C ALA A 55 7.73 -12.08 -2.01
N ASN A 56 8.87 -11.50 -1.61
CA ASN A 56 10.16 -12.19 -1.63
C ASN A 56 10.21 -13.35 -0.64
N LYS A 57 9.67 -13.20 0.58
CA LYS A 57 9.59 -14.28 1.59
C LYS A 57 8.74 -15.45 1.12
N MET A 58 7.65 -15.16 0.42
CA MET A 58 6.73 -16.14 -0.13
C MET A 58 7.18 -16.68 -1.51
N ASN A 59 8.22 -16.09 -2.11
CA ASN A 59 8.69 -16.40 -3.46
C ASN A 59 7.58 -16.28 -4.54
N VAL A 60 6.79 -15.21 -4.45
CA VAL A 60 5.66 -14.89 -5.34
C VAL A 60 5.83 -13.48 -5.94
N PRO A 61 5.14 -13.14 -7.06
CA PRO A 61 5.23 -11.80 -7.61
C PRO A 61 4.42 -10.77 -6.79
N VAL A 62 4.70 -9.49 -7.02
CA VAL A 62 4.00 -8.35 -6.39
C VAL A 62 3.51 -7.36 -7.43
N ALA A 63 2.32 -6.79 -7.20
CA ALA A 63 1.75 -5.72 -8.01
C ALA A 63 1.29 -4.54 -7.14
N VAL A 64 1.24 -3.35 -7.73
CA VAL A 64 0.58 -2.18 -7.13
C VAL A 64 -0.78 -2.00 -7.79
N ALA A 65 -1.83 -1.86 -6.98
CA ALA A 65 -3.17 -1.52 -7.41
C ALA A 65 -3.56 -0.14 -6.86
N PHE A 66 -4.17 0.69 -7.70
CA PHE A 66 -4.76 1.97 -7.31
C PHE A 66 -6.18 2.04 -7.83
N ASN A 67 -7.12 2.43 -6.97
CA ASN A 67 -8.51 2.66 -7.37
C ASN A 67 -8.80 4.16 -7.38
N LEU A 68 -9.13 4.70 -8.55
CA LEU A 68 -9.55 6.08 -8.72
C LEU A 68 -10.98 6.23 -8.21
N PHE A 69 -11.14 6.96 -7.11
CA PHE A 69 -12.45 7.27 -6.53
C PHE A 69 -13.06 8.48 -7.22
N ASP A 70 -14.30 8.35 -7.66
CA ASP A 70 -15.05 9.46 -8.22
C ASP A 70 -15.29 10.53 -7.14
N ARG A 71 -14.74 11.74 -7.39
CA ARG A 71 -14.94 12.94 -6.57
C ARG A 71 -14.76 12.71 -5.06
N PHE A 72 -13.69 12.01 -4.65
CA PHE A 72 -13.38 11.78 -3.24
C PHE A 72 -13.45 13.09 -2.43
N LYS A 73 -14.41 13.18 -1.48
CA LYS A 73 -14.71 14.38 -0.68
C LYS A 73 -14.91 15.68 -1.48
N GLY A 74 -15.47 15.57 -2.68
CA GLY A 74 -15.69 16.72 -3.56
C GLY A 74 -14.40 17.28 -4.18
N ALA A 75 -13.35 16.46 -4.28
CA ALA A 75 -12.15 16.82 -5.04
C ALA A 75 -12.54 17.25 -6.46
N GLY A 76 -12.10 18.46 -6.84
CA GLY A 76 -12.33 19.02 -8.16
C GLY A 76 -11.16 18.75 -9.11
N ALA A 77 -11.28 19.32 -10.32
CA ALA A 77 -10.32 19.18 -11.41
C ALA A 77 -8.86 19.41 -11.01
N ARG A 78 -8.57 20.42 -10.18
CA ARG A 78 -7.21 20.75 -9.76
C ARG A 78 -6.56 19.64 -8.94
N GLN A 79 -7.29 19.12 -7.95
CA GLN A 79 -6.79 18.06 -7.06
C GLN A 79 -6.60 16.75 -7.83
N LEU A 80 -7.59 16.39 -8.66
CA LEU A 80 -7.52 15.18 -9.49
C LEU A 80 -6.40 15.30 -10.52
N GLY A 81 -6.30 16.42 -11.24
CA GLY A 81 -5.25 16.65 -12.23
C GLY A 81 -3.84 16.59 -11.65
N PHE A 82 -3.63 17.11 -10.43
CA PHE A 82 -2.34 16.98 -9.74
C PHE A 82 -2.02 15.53 -9.39
N MET A 83 -2.98 14.82 -8.79
CA MET A 83 -2.85 13.41 -8.42
C MET A 83 -2.55 12.53 -9.64
N LEU A 84 -3.33 12.65 -10.70
CA LEU A 84 -3.19 11.81 -11.90
C LEU A 84 -1.85 12.01 -12.62
N ARG A 85 -1.35 13.26 -12.70
CA ARG A 85 -0.01 13.53 -13.24
C ARG A 85 1.09 12.91 -12.37
N GLY A 86 0.92 12.92 -11.04
CA GLY A 86 1.81 12.23 -10.11
C GLY A 86 1.77 10.70 -10.29
N LEU A 87 0.58 10.12 -10.42
CA LEU A 87 0.41 8.68 -10.65
C LEU A 87 1.02 8.22 -11.98
N LYS A 88 0.93 9.04 -13.05
CA LYS A 88 1.62 8.78 -14.31
C LYS A 88 3.14 8.65 -14.11
N GLN A 89 3.75 9.55 -13.37
CA GLN A 89 5.19 9.48 -13.06
C GLN A 89 5.52 8.29 -12.15
N LEU A 90 4.66 8.01 -11.17
CA LEU A 90 4.80 6.87 -10.24
C LEU A 90 4.79 5.54 -10.99
N GLN A 91 3.87 5.34 -11.94
CA GLN A 91 3.84 4.14 -12.78
C GLN A 91 5.18 3.94 -13.49
N SER A 92 5.70 4.98 -14.15
CA SER A 92 7.00 4.90 -14.83
C SER A 92 8.13 4.58 -13.85
N ALA A 93 8.13 5.19 -12.67
CA ALA A 93 9.14 4.92 -11.63
C ALA A 93 9.09 3.47 -11.13
N LEU A 94 7.90 2.92 -10.86
CA LEU A 94 7.74 1.51 -10.46
C LEU A 94 8.30 0.56 -11.53
N GLN A 95 7.95 0.81 -12.80
CA GLN A 95 8.38 -0.03 -13.90
C GLN A 95 9.90 0.01 -14.09
N ILE A 96 10.50 1.20 -14.09
CA ILE A 96 11.93 1.39 -14.37
C ILE A 96 12.80 0.90 -13.20
N SER A 97 12.41 1.24 -11.96
CA SER A 97 13.26 0.98 -10.79
C SER A 97 13.06 -0.40 -10.17
N LEU A 98 11.84 -0.96 -10.24
CA LEU A 98 11.49 -2.19 -9.53
C LEU A 98 10.86 -3.26 -10.43
N GLN A 99 10.51 -2.94 -11.67
CA GLN A 99 9.78 -3.85 -12.57
C GLN A 99 8.45 -4.36 -11.98
N ILE A 100 7.81 -3.53 -11.15
CA ILE A 100 6.53 -3.84 -10.51
C ILE A 100 5.40 -3.26 -11.36
N PRO A 101 4.41 -4.08 -11.78
CA PRO A 101 3.28 -3.59 -12.55
C PRO A 101 2.35 -2.73 -11.69
N PHE A 102 1.73 -1.75 -12.35
CA PHE A 102 0.76 -0.83 -11.75
C PHE A 102 -0.60 -1.02 -12.44
N PHE A 103 -1.62 -1.34 -11.65
CA PHE A 103 -3.00 -1.50 -12.09
C PHE A 103 -3.84 -0.31 -11.61
N LEU A 104 -4.50 0.36 -12.56
CA LEU A 104 -5.43 1.44 -12.28
C LEU A 104 -6.86 0.94 -12.50
N PHE A 105 -7.68 1.06 -11.45
CA PHE A 105 -9.11 0.75 -11.50
C PHE A 105 -9.93 2.03 -11.38
N GLN A 106 -11.11 2.02 -11.98
CA GLN A 106 -12.13 3.06 -11.85
C GLN A 106 -13.41 2.43 -11.31
N GLY A 107 -14.16 3.16 -10.48
CA GLY A 107 -15.36 2.68 -9.81
C GLY A 107 -15.14 2.43 -8.31
N GLU A 108 -16.02 1.63 -7.71
CA GLU A 108 -16.00 1.39 -6.26
C GLU A 108 -14.92 0.39 -5.85
N ALA A 109 -13.98 0.81 -5.00
CA ALA A 109 -12.88 -0.03 -4.51
C ALA A 109 -13.37 -1.30 -3.80
N VAL A 110 -14.56 -1.25 -3.18
CA VAL A 110 -15.21 -2.39 -2.52
C VAL A 110 -15.58 -3.51 -3.50
N GLU A 111 -15.71 -3.20 -4.79
CA GLU A 111 -15.96 -4.18 -5.86
C GLU A 111 -14.67 -4.50 -6.63
N THR A 112 -13.94 -3.47 -7.06
CA THR A 112 -12.78 -3.64 -7.96
C THR A 112 -11.62 -4.36 -7.30
N ILE A 113 -11.29 -4.03 -6.03
CA ILE A 113 -10.15 -4.63 -5.32
C ILE A 113 -10.40 -6.12 -5.02
N PRO A 114 -11.53 -6.53 -4.41
CA PRO A 114 -11.81 -7.97 -4.23
C PRO A 114 -11.86 -8.75 -5.54
N THR A 115 -12.44 -8.17 -6.59
CA THR A 115 -12.49 -8.80 -7.92
C THR A 115 -11.08 -9.02 -8.46
N PHE A 116 -10.20 -8.02 -8.38
CA PHE A 116 -8.82 -8.15 -8.81
C PHE A 116 -8.05 -9.20 -8.02
N LEU A 117 -8.20 -9.22 -6.69
CA LEU A 117 -7.58 -10.24 -5.83
C LEU A 117 -8.01 -11.66 -6.20
N GLN A 118 -9.29 -11.85 -6.55
CA GLN A 118 -9.79 -13.13 -7.02
C GLN A 118 -9.20 -13.51 -8.38
N GLN A 119 -9.14 -12.56 -9.33
CA GLN A 119 -8.64 -12.79 -10.68
C GLN A 119 -7.16 -13.18 -10.73
N CYS A 120 -6.33 -12.56 -9.90
CA CYS A 120 -4.90 -12.89 -9.81
C CYS A 120 -4.60 -13.97 -8.76
N GLU A 121 -5.62 -14.52 -8.12
CA GLU A 121 -5.51 -15.48 -7.02
C GLU A 121 -4.54 -15.03 -5.92
N ALA A 122 -4.59 -13.73 -5.56
CA ALA A 122 -3.69 -13.16 -4.57
C ALA A 122 -3.75 -13.91 -3.23
N SER A 123 -2.62 -13.95 -2.53
CA SER A 123 -2.53 -14.54 -1.19
C SER A 123 -2.53 -13.46 -0.09
N LEU A 124 -2.04 -12.26 -0.42
CA LEU A 124 -1.89 -11.16 0.51
C LEU A 124 -2.24 -9.83 -0.14
N LEU A 125 -3.13 -9.07 0.51
CA LEU A 125 -3.37 -7.67 0.24
C LEU A 125 -2.63 -6.83 1.28
N VAL A 126 -1.79 -5.89 0.83
CA VAL A 126 -1.19 -4.85 1.67
C VAL A 126 -1.87 -3.52 1.34
N THR A 127 -2.17 -2.68 2.33
CA THR A 127 -2.74 -1.34 2.11
C THR A 127 -2.11 -0.31 3.06
N ASP A 128 -2.03 0.95 2.64
CA ASP A 128 -1.50 2.04 3.48
C ASP A 128 -2.55 2.56 4.48
N PHE A 129 -2.11 3.15 5.59
CA PHE A 129 -3.00 3.61 6.65
C PHE A 129 -3.64 4.99 6.38
N THR A 130 -4.95 5.09 6.66
CA THR A 130 -5.64 6.38 6.77
C THR A 130 -6.71 6.38 7.86
N PRO A 131 -6.81 7.43 8.70
CA PRO A 131 -7.83 7.53 9.73
C PRO A 131 -9.21 7.95 9.18
N LEU A 132 -9.32 8.31 7.90
CA LEU A 132 -10.55 8.82 7.32
C LEU A 132 -11.66 7.75 7.35
N ARG A 133 -12.83 8.13 7.89
CA ARG A 133 -13.96 7.23 8.14
C ARG A 133 -14.41 6.47 6.90
N GLU A 134 -14.49 7.18 5.77
CA GLU A 134 -14.97 6.62 4.50
C GLU A 134 -14.07 5.47 4.02
N ILE A 135 -12.75 5.65 4.13
CA ILE A 135 -11.77 4.65 3.69
C ILE A 135 -11.62 3.51 4.70
N ARG A 136 -11.75 3.79 6.01
CA ARG A 136 -11.80 2.73 7.02
C ARG A 136 -13.00 1.80 6.78
N LYS A 137 -14.18 2.35 6.52
CA LYS A 137 -15.36 1.57 6.15
C LYS A 137 -15.12 0.76 4.86
N CYS A 138 -14.54 1.38 3.83
CA CYS A 138 -14.19 0.70 2.59
C CYS A 138 -13.26 -0.50 2.83
N LYS A 139 -12.22 -0.36 3.67
CA LYS A 139 -11.34 -1.47 4.06
C LYS A 139 -12.08 -2.58 4.80
N GLU A 140 -12.94 -2.24 5.76
CA GLU A 140 -13.76 -3.22 6.48
C GLU A 140 -14.66 -4.01 5.51
N ASP A 141 -15.25 -3.35 4.52
CA ASP A 141 -16.11 -3.99 3.52
C ASP A 141 -15.31 -4.84 2.52
N ILE A 142 -14.10 -4.40 2.13
CA ILE A 142 -13.15 -5.21 1.36
C ILE A 142 -12.73 -6.45 2.15
N CYS A 143 -12.48 -6.35 3.46
CA CYS A 143 -12.13 -7.51 4.30
C CYS A 143 -13.22 -8.58 4.29
N LYS A 144 -14.49 -8.16 4.35
CA LYS A 144 -15.65 -9.07 4.31
C LYS A 144 -15.84 -9.74 2.94
N ARG A 145 -15.46 -9.05 1.85
CA ARG A 145 -15.66 -9.52 0.47
C ARG A 145 -14.48 -10.29 -0.10
N ALA A 146 -13.26 -10.00 0.36
CA ALA A 146 -12.08 -10.74 -0.03
C ALA A 146 -12.26 -12.23 0.34
N SER A 147 -11.72 -13.12 -0.49
CA SER A 147 -11.71 -14.56 -0.21
C SER A 147 -11.04 -14.87 1.15
N ASP A 148 -11.45 -15.95 1.81
CA ASP A 148 -10.87 -16.43 3.07
C ASP A 148 -9.43 -16.94 2.93
N SER A 149 -8.97 -17.10 1.69
CA SER A 149 -7.57 -17.41 1.35
C SER A 149 -6.65 -16.19 1.37
N VAL A 150 -7.19 -14.97 1.51
CA VAL A 150 -6.40 -13.72 1.41
C VAL A 150 -6.21 -13.11 2.80
N SER A 151 -4.96 -12.98 3.23
CA SER A 151 -4.61 -12.15 4.39
C SER A 151 -4.60 -10.67 3.99
N ILE A 152 -4.92 -9.77 4.92
CA ILE A 152 -4.92 -8.34 4.67
C ILE A 152 -4.10 -7.62 5.75
N HIS A 153 -3.03 -6.96 5.32
CA HIS A 153 -2.14 -6.17 6.16
C HIS A 153 -2.35 -4.67 5.89
N GLU A 154 -2.58 -3.90 6.94
CA GLU A 154 -2.56 -2.44 6.90
C GLU A 154 -1.21 -1.93 7.44
N VAL A 155 -0.56 -1.02 6.73
CA VAL A 155 0.75 -0.48 7.10
C VAL A 155 0.70 1.04 7.26
N ASP A 156 1.18 1.55 8.39
CA ASP A 156 1.38 3.00 8.56
C ASP A 156 2.65 3.47 7.85
N ALA A 157 2.45 3.88 6.59
CA ALA A 157 3.49 4.43 5.73
C ALA A 157 3.55 5.97 5.75
N HIS A 158 2.65 6.63 6.48
CA HIS A 158 2.53 8.09 6.46
C HIS A 158 3.19 8.74 7.68
N ASN A 159 3.06 8.11 8.84
CA ASN A 159 3.60 8.64 10.09
C ASN A 159 4.98 8.05 10.39
N VAL A 160 5.87 8.86 10.98
CA VAL A 160 7.16 8.38 11.47
C VAL A 160 6.94 7.28 12.51
N VAL A 161 6.20 7.58 13.57
CA VAL A 161 5.73 6.59 14.56
C VAL A 161 4.31 6.18 14.17
N PRO A 162 4.01 4.88 14.02
CA PRO A 162 2.67 4.41 13.66
C PRO A 162 1.60 4.94 14.61
N VAL A 163 0.43 5.30 14.07
CA VAL A 163 -0.60 6.01 14.84
C VAL A 163 -1.06 5.23 16.09
N TRP A 164 -1.15 3.90 15.98
CA TRP A 164 -1.60 3.02 17.07
C TRP A 164 -0.50 2.75 18.10
N GLU A 165 0.76 2.93 17.72
CA GLU A 165 1.92 2.87 18.61
C GLU A 165 2.13 4.21 19.33
N ALA A 166 1.87 5.33 18.65
CA ALA A 166 2.10 6.67 19.17
C ALA A 166 1.24 6.96 20.42
N SER A 167 -0.01 6.49 20.42
CA SER A 167 -0.89 6.55 21.60
C SER A 167 -2.07 5.60 21.47
N SER A 168 -2.45 4.94 22.57
CA SER A 168 -3.66 4.11 22.66
C SER A 168 -4.96 4.92 22.80
N LYS A 169 -4.89 6.25 22.88
CA LYS A 169 -6.05 7.13 23.03
C LYS A 169 -5.85 8.48 22.36
N LEU A 170 -6.97 9.20 22.16
CA LEU A 170 -6.96 10.60 21.78
C LEU A 170 -6.22 11.43 22.83
N GLU A 171 -5.21 12.16 22.38
CA GLU A 171 -4.43 13.06 23.22
C GLU A 171 -5.07 14.45 23.26
N TYR A 172 -5.19 15.02 24.46
CA TYR A 172 -5.86 16.32 24.62
C TYR A 172 -5.03 17.49 24.09
N SER A 173 -3.71 17.36 24.02
CA SER A 173 -2.82 18.43 23.56
C SER A 173 -1.55 17.91 22.90
N ALA A 174 -0.88 18.80 22.17
CA ALA A 174 0.45 18.53 21.66
C ALA A 174 1.47 18.20 22.76
N LYS A 175 1.31 18.74 23.98
CA LYS A 175 2.24 18.49 25.10
C LYS A 175 2.23 17.02 25.52
N THR A 176 1.05 16.40 25.61
CA THR A 176 0.94 15.00 26.04
C THR A 176 1.33 14.02 24.95
N LEU A 177 1.03 14.36 23.68
CA LEU A 177 1.43 13.54 22.54
C LEU A 177 2.96 13.58 22.30
N ARG A 178 3.58 14.77 22.39
CA ARG A 178 5.01 14.96 22.08
C ARG A 178 5.91 14.07 22.93
N GLY A 179 5.63 13.97 24.23
CA GLY A 179 6.42 13.13 25.13
C GLY A 179 6.36 11.65 24.77
N LYS A 180 5.24 11.16 24.23
CA LYS A 180 5.09 9.77 23.78
C LYS A 180 5.83 9.51 22.48
N ILE A 181 5.62 10.37 21.47
CA ILE A 181 6.30 10.26 20.18
C ILE A 181 7.82 10.33 20.37
N ASN A 182 8.34 11.29 21.14
CA ASN A 182 9.78 11.47 21.34
C ASN A 182 10.46 10.23 21.93
N LYS A 183 9.78 9.47 22.80
CA LYS A 183 10.30 8.22 23.36
C LYS A 183 10.43 7.12 22.30
N LEU A 184 9.61 7.17 21.25
CA LEU A 184 9.55 6.19 20.18
C LEU A 184 10.38 6.59 18.95
N LEU A 185 10.80 7.86 18.83
CA LEU A 185 11.63 8.32 17.72
C LEU A 185 12.90 7.49 17.51
N PRO A 186 13.69 7.11 18.54
CA PRO A 186 14.88 6.29 18.32
C PRO A 186 14.60 4.93 17.64
N SER A 187 13.38 4.40 17.76
CA SER A 187 12.99 3.11 17.17
C SER A 187 12.37 3.24 15.77
N TYR A 188 11.80 4.39 15.45
CA TYR A 188 10.98 4.58 14.25
C TYR A 188 11.48 5.66 13.30
N LEU A 189 12.22 6.66 13.78
CA LEU A 189 12.93 7.62 12.94
C LEU A 189 14.26 7.00 12.50
N ILE A 190 14.15 6.05 11.58
CA ILE A 190 15.28 5.36 10.98
C ILE A 190 15.29 5.61 9.49
N ASP A 191 16.44 5.36 8.86
CA ASP A 191 16.54 5.36 7.41
C ASP A 191 15.70 4.24 6.80
N PHE A 192 15.19 4.50 5.61
CA PHE A 192 14.47 3.50 4.84
C PHE A 192 15.47 2.52 4.19
N PRO A 193 15.16 1.22 4.15
CA PRO A 193 15.98 0.27 3.41
C PRO A 193 15.89 0.56 1.91
N THR A 194 16.99 0.33 1.19
CA THR A 194 17.00 0.39 -0.27
C THR A 194 16.12 -0.72 -0.82
N LEU A 195 15.08 -0.34 -1.57
CA LEU A 195 14.18 -1.29 -2.20
C LEU A 195 14.79 -1.80 -3.51
N HIS A 196 14.92 -3.12 -3.62
CA HIS A 196 15.38 -3.81 -4.82
C HIS A 196 14.19 -4.40 -5.59
N PRO A 197 14.33 -4.68 -6.90
CA PRO A 197 13.31 -5.40 -7.66
C PRO A 197 12.92 -6.73 -6.97
N PRO A 198 11.64 -7.12 -6.99
CA PRO A 198 11.19 -8.40 -6.43
C PRO A 198 11.87 -9.59 -7.10
N THR A 199 12.05 -10.69 -6.36
CA THR A 199 12.69 -11.90 -6.87
C THR A 199 11.90 -12.55 -8.00
N LYS A 200 10.57 -12.55 -7.90
CA LYS A 200 9.66 -13.06 -8.93
C LYS A 200 9.04 -11.91 -9.70
N ARG A 201 9.06 -12.03 -11.02
CA ARG A 201 8.39 -11.10 -11.93
C ARG A 201 6.93 -11.44 -12.04
N TRP A 202 6.13 -10.40 -12.25
CA TRP A 202 4.74 -10.56 -12.62
C TRP A 202 4.64 -10.83 -14.11
N ASP A 203 4.01 -11.96 -14.48
CA ASP A 203 4.06 -12.45 -15.86
C ASP A 203 3.11 -11.70 -16.82
N SER A 204 1.99 -11.17 -16.33
CA SER A 204 1.02 -10.47 -17.17
C SER A 204 1.26 -8.96 -17.23
N LEU A 205 1.18 -8.39 -18.44
CA LEU A 205 1.23 -6.94 -18.59
C LEU A 205 -0.08 -6.32 -18.10
N PRO A 206 -0.05 -5.25 -17.28
CA PRO A 206 -1.25 -4.51 -16.92
C PRO A 206 -1.86 -3.87 -18.18
N PRO A 207 -3.18 -3.67 -18.24
CA PRO A 207 -3.82 -2.94 -19.32
C PRO A 207 -3.17 -1.55 -19.50
N PRO A 208 -2.98 -1.07 -20.74
CA PRO A 208 -2.43 0.25 -20.98
C PRO A 208 -3.36 1.33 -20.40
N ILE A 209 -2.77 2.33 -19.76
CA ILE A 209 -3.50 3.46 -19.16
C ILE A 209 -3.37 4.66 -20.09
N ASP A 210 -4.50 5.14 -20.61
CA ASP A 210 -4.58 6.41 -21.35
C ASP A 210 -4.66 7.57 -20.35
N TRP A 211 -3.48 8.07 -19.95
CA TRP A 211 -3.37 9.12 -18.94
C TRP A 211 -3.91 10.46 -19.43
N GLU A 212 -3.69 10.78 -20.70
CA GLU A 212 -4.15 12.01 -21.33
C GLU A 212 -5.67 12.10 -21.25
N ARG A 213 -6.37 11.06 -21.72
CA ARG A 213 -7.82 10.98 -21.65
C ARG A 213 -8.33 11.00 -20.20
N LEU A 214 -7.70 10.23 -19.31
CA LEU A 214 -8.08 10.19 -17.90
C LEU A 214 -7.99 11.57 -17.24
N ILE A 215 -6.95 12.33 -17.54
CA ILE A 215 -6.77 13.70 -17.02
C ILE A 215 -7.81 14.64 -17.63
N GLU A 216 -8.05 14.58 -18.94
CA GLU A 216 -9.06 15.41 -19.61
C GLU A 216 -10.48 15.18 -19.08
N ASP A 217 -10.87 13.93 -18.88
CA ASP A 217 -12.20 13.57 -18.39
C ASP A 217 -12.42 14.03 -16.93
N ASN A 218 -11.35 14.12 -16.13
CA ASN A 218 -11.39 14.56 -14.74
C ASN A 218 -11.11 16.06 -14.55
N MET A 219 -10.80 16.80 -15.62
CA MET A 219 -10.60 18.26 -15.58
C MET A 219 -11.86 19.06 -15.95
N LYS A 220 -12.91 18.42 -16.45
CA LYS A 220 -14.21 19.00 -16.76
C LYS A 220 -15.09 19.11 -15.50
#